data_AF-A0A2V9FQM0-F1
#
_entry.id   AF-A0A2V9FQM0-F1
#
_cell.length_a   1.000
_cell.length_b   1.000
_cell.length_c   1.000
_cell.angle_alpha   90.00
_cell.angle_beta   90.00
_cell.angle_gamma   90.00
#
_symmetry.space_group_name_H-M   'P 1'
#
loop_
_entity.id
_entity.type
_entity.pdbx_description
1 polymer ?
#
loop_
_entity_poly.entity_id
_entity_poly.type
_entity_poly.pdbx_seq_one_letter_code
_entity_poly.pdbx_strand_id
1 'polypeptide(L)'
;HNQNFWAFSRTNSSSSYLNRYHVKFGPAENAAAEVRENGLFALHYVPLAAELWLDSKDGWLAAVDGDSRYAMVERFRYDETKPYPGKASVIFWTNGSQLRQHPDGTASFGSPDKEPPALYMEAELNSPMVRLDPGESYHFDTQWFPTRADKDFQGVTDAGVILQPLHAVQDAGAGKIRLVGAFGVFFSGKLVVHFYGAGGMAMGTQPITQVDPRNLLLLQTTAAVPGRVGRISLHLVDSHGLDRGALGEVAVETSAGIQ
;
A
#
# COMPACT_ATOMS: atom_id res chain seq x y z
N HIS A 1 -22.41 9.49 -0.77
CA HIS A 1 -21.03 9.75 -1.24
C HIS A 1 -20.10 9.58 -0.06
N ASN A 2 -19.14 8.66 -0.15
CA ASN A 2 -18.09 8.51 0.85
C ASN A 2 -17.01 9.58 0.60
N GLN A 3 -16.83 10.50 1.54
CA GLN A 3 -15.79 11.55 1.48
C GLN A 3 -14.45 11.07 2.06
N ASN A 4 -14.43 9.94 2.76
CA ASN A 4 -13.27 9.31 3.34
C ASN A 4 -12.77 8.18 2.43
N PHE A 5 -12.43 8.54 1.19
CA PHE A 5 -11.90 7.61 0.20
C PHE A 5 -10.45 7.97 -0.10
N TRP A 6 -9.57 6.98 -0.16
CA TRP A 6 -8.13 7.20 -0.27
C TRP A 6 -7.50 6.34 -1.37
N ALA A 7 -6.46 6.86 -2.00
CA ALA A 7 -5.59 6.13 -2.91
C ALA A 7 -4.17 6.14 -2.39
N PHE A 8 -3.45 5.03 -2.60
CA PHE A 8 -2.07 4.88 -2.18
C PHE A 8 -1.24 4.19 -3.26
N SER A 9 0.01 4.61 -3.40
CA SER A 9 1.03 3.90 -4.18
C SER A 9 2.42 4.29 -3.66
N ARG A 10 3.45 3.48 -3.93
CA ARG A 10 4.82 3.88 -3.59
C ARG A 10 5.32 4.93 -4.58
N THR A 11 5.95 5.99 -4.08
CA THR A 11 6.76 6.86 -4.95
C THR A 11 8.10 6.21 -5.30
N ASN A 12 8.60 6.52 -6.49
CA ASN A 12 9.98 6.22 -6.85
C ASN A 12 10.92 7.25 -6.18
N SER A 13 11.85 6.80 -5.33
CA SER A 13 12.83 7.69 -4.68
C SER A 13 13.74 8.41 -5.67
N SER A 14 13.92 7.83 -6.86
CA SER A 14 14.65 8.39 -8.00
C SER A 14 13.69 8.81 -9.11
N SER A 15 12.49 9.28 -8.74
CA SER A 15 11.47 9.73 -9.69
C SER A 15 11.99 10.83 -10.60
N SER A 16 11.55 10.81 -11.86
CA SER A 16 11.83 11.89 -12.79
C SER A 16 10.86 13.08 -12.64
N TYR A 17 9.83 12.93 -11.81
CA TYR A 17 8.91 14.01 -11.47
C TYR A 17 9.39 14.75 -10.22
N LEU A 18 9.34 16.09 -10.24
CA LEU A 18 9.89 16.95 -9.19
C LEU A 18 9.33 16.61 -7.79
N ASN A 19 8.02 16.39 -7.70
CA ASN A 19 7.33 16.07 -6.43
C ASN A 19 7.21 14.56 -6.20
N ARG A 20 7.95 13.74 -6.97
CA ARG A 20 7.78 12.28 -7.09
C ARG A 20 6.42 11.80 -7.62
N TYR A 21 5.62 12.74 -8.09
CA TYR A 21 4.43 12.57 -8.91
C TYR A 21 4.28 13.80 -9.82
N HIS A 22 3.46 13.70 -10.85
CA HIS A 22 3.17 14.78 -11.79
C HIS A 22 1.67 15.08 -11.86
N VAL A 23 1.30 16.35 -11.72
CA VAL A 23 -0.06 16.82 -11.96
C VAL A 23 -0.25 17.01 -13.45
N LYS A 24 -0.96 16.09 -14.09
CA LYS A 24 -1.29 16.15 -15.52
C LYS A 24 -2.48 17.06 -15.80
N PHE A 25 -3.46 17.04 -14.91
CA PHE A 25 -4.66 17.88 -14.94
C PHE A 25 -5.01 18.34 -13.52
N GLY A 26 -5.63 19.53 -13.41
CA GLY A 26 -6.04 20.12 -12.14
C GLY A 26 -5.00 21.10 -11.58
N PRO A 27 -5.21 21.59 -10.35
CA PRO A 27 -4.31 22.55 -9.71
C PRO A 27 -2.92 21.96 -9.46
N ALA A 28 -1.88 22.73 -9.76
CA ALA A 28 -0.49 22.33 -9.53
C ALA A 28 -0.20 22.04 -8.04
N GLU A 29 -0.81 22.82 -7.15
CA GLU A 29 -0.88 22.53 -5.73
C GLU A 29 -2.21 21.83 -5.43
N ASN A 30 -2.15 20.54 -5.13
CA ASN A 30 -3.31 19.75 -4.74
C ASN A 30 -3.13 19.30 -3.29
N ALA A 31 -3.80 19.99 -2.35
CA ALA A 31 -3.73 19.68 -0.91
C ALA A 31 -4.28 18.28 -0.55
N ALA A 32 -4.98 17.62 -1.47
CA ALA A 32 -5.48 16.28 -1.29
C ALA A 32 -4.42 15.20 -1.59
N ALA A 33 -3.32 15.58 -2.24
CA ALA A 33 -2.21 14.70 -2.58
C ALA A 33 -0.97 15.03 -1.75
N GLU A 34 -0.37 14.01 -1.13
CA GLU A 34 0.86 14.14 -0.37
C GLU A 34 1.82 12.98 -0.64
N VAL A 35 3.12 13.23 -0.48
CA VAL A 35 4.13 12.19 -0.34
C VAL A 35 4.59 12.19 1.11
N ARG A 36 4.24 11.14 1.85
CA ARG A 36 4.59 10.98 3.26
C ARG A 36 6.10 10.75 3.42
N GLU A 37 6.62 10.95 4.63
CA GLU A 37 8.03 10.82 4.97
C GLU A 37 8.62 9.45 4.57
N ASN A 38 7.82 8.39 4.70
CA ASN A 38 8.21 7.03 4.33
C ASN A 38 8.25 6.78 2.82
N GLY A 39 7.93 7.76 1.97
CA GLY A 39 7.87 7.65 0.50
C GLY A 39 6.55 7.12 -0.06
N LEU A 40 5.52 7.00 0.77
CA LEU A 40 4.17 6.64 0.34
C LEU A 40 3.48 7.86 -0.28
N PHE A 41 2.98 7.72 -1.50
CA PHE A 41 2.01 8.68 -2.04
C PHE A 41 0.63 8.37 -1.48
N ALA A 42 -0.06 9.39 -0.97
CA ALA A 42 -1.42 9.31 -0.49
C ALA A 42 -2.28 10.38 -1.19
N LEU A 43 -3.45 9.97 -1.67
CA LEU A 43 -4.45 10.84 -2.25
C LEU A 43 -5.74 10.68 -1.47
N HIS A 44 -6.17 11.72 -0.77
CA HIS A 44 -7.51 11.80 -0.19
C HIS A 44 -8.48 12.31 -1.26
N TYR A 45 -9.64 11.66 -1.40
CA TYR A 45 -10.64 12.16 -2.31
C TYR A 45 -11.23 13.49 -1.81
N VAL A 46 -11.19 14.49 -2.69
CA VAL A 46 -11.95 15.74 -2.58
C VAL A 46 -12.66 15.98 -3.91
N PRO A 47 -13.81 16.70 -3.95
CA PRO A 47 -14.56 16.94 -5.19
C PRO A 47 -13.89 18.01 -6.07
N LEU A 48 -12.66 17.73 -6.48
CA LEU A 48 -11.79 18.52 -7.34
C LEU A 48 -11.27 17.60 -8.44
N ALA A 49 -11.42 18.03 -9.67
CA ALA A 49 -10.92 17.26 -10.80
C ALA A 49 -9.39 17.36 -10.89
N ALA A 50 -8.70 16.22 -10.84
CA ALA A 50 -7.25 16.15 -10.94
C ALA A 50 -6.80 14.81 -11.54
N GLU A 51 -5.72 14.85 -12.33
CA GLU A 51 -5.05 13.67 -12.87
C GLU A 51 -3.61 13.66 -12.38
N LEU A 52 -3.23 12.62 -11.63
CA LEU A 52 -1.95 12.52 -10.93
C LEU A 52 -1.20 11.28 -11.40
N TRP A 53 0.01 11.50 -11.92
CA TRP A 53 0.85 10.47 -12.53
C TRP A 53 2.01 10.09 -11.62
N LEU A 54 2.28 8.80 -11.47
CA LEU A 54 3.41 8.27 -10.72
C LEU A 54 4.23 7.31 -11.57
N ASP A 55 5.55 7.42 -11.48
CA ASP A 55 6.53 6.47 -12.03
C ASP A 55 6.88 5.39 -10.99
N SER A 56 5.85 4.83 -10.35
CA SER A 56 5.99 3.84 -9.27
C SER A 56 6.61 2.52 -9.78
N LYS A 57 7.69 2.10 -9.12
CA LYS A 57 8.42 0.87 -9.47
C LYS A 57 8.07 -0.33 -8.58
N ASP A 58 7.46 -0.09 -7.43
CA ASP A 58 7.13 -1.14 -6.45
C ASP A 58 5.99 -2.06 -6.92
N GLY A 59 5.31 -1.71 -8.01
CA GLY A 59 4.40 -2.63 -8.69
C GLY A 59 3.04 -2.78 -8.00
N TRP A 60 2.52 -1.72 -7.36
CA TRP A 60 1.18 -1.76 -6.77
C TRP A 60 0.51 -0.39 -6.66
N LEU A 61 -0.82 -0.41 -6.59
CA LEU A 61 -1.67 0.69 -6.14
C LEU A 61 -2.74 0.16 -5.17
N ALA A 62 -3.33 1.04 -4.39
CA ALA A 62 -4.45 0.70 -3.53
C ALA A 62 -5.54 1.78 -3.56
N ALA A 63 -6.80 1.35 -3.51
CA ALA A 63 -7.96 2.19 -3.25
C ALA A 63 -8.61 1.74 -1.94
N VAL A 64 -8.95 2.68 -1.07
CA VAL A 64 -9.42 2.43 0.29
C VAL A 64 -10.69 3.23 0.56
N ASP A 65 -11.77 2.53 0.86
CA ASP A 65 -12.95 3.09 1.49
C ASP A 65 -12.68 3.18 3.00
N GLY A 66 -12.34 4.36 3.50
CA GLY A 66 -11.95 4.57 4.90
C GLY A 66 -13.09 4.44 5.91
N ASP A 67 -14.35 4.55 5.47
CA ASP A 67 -15.53 4.44 6.33
C ASP A 67 -15.87 2.98 6.62
N SER A 68 -15.91 2.16 5.57
CA SER A 68 -16.15 0.72 5.67
C SER A 68 -14.87 -0.08 5.90
N ARG A 69 -13.71 0.55 5.73
CA ARG A 69 -12.36 -0.04 5.77
C ARG A 69 -12.11 -1.11 4.72
N TYR A 70 -12.91 -1.19 3.67
CA TYR A 70 -12.60 -2.07 2.54
C TYR A 70 -11.52 -1.42 1.68
N ALA A 71 -10.55 -2.24 1.28
CA ALA A 71 -9.49 -1.83 0.36
C ALA A 71 -9.38 -2.83 -0.78
N MET A 72 -8.97 -2.33 -1.93
CA MET A 72 -8.50 -3.13 -3.05
C MET A 72 -7.05 -2.76 -3.32
N VAL A 73 -6.16 -3.76 -3.34
CA VAL A 73 -4.79 -3.60 -3.81
C VAL A 73 -4.68 -4.25 -5.17
N GLU A 74 -4.21 -3.50 -6.16
CA GLU A 74 -3.85 -4.06 -7.46
C GLU A 74 -2.31 -4.09 -7.57
N ARG A 75 -1.76 -5.26 -7.90
CA ARG A 75 -0.34 -5.47 -8.11
C ARG A 75 -0.04 -5.75 -9.58
N PHE A 76 1.12 -5.29 -10.03
CA PHE A 76 1.64 -5.52 -11.37
C PHE A 76 3.16 -5.65 -11.33
N ARG A 77 3.73 -6.16 -12.42
CA ARG A 77 5.17 -6.20 -12.59
C ARG A 77 5.63 -4.95 -13.34
N TYR A 78 6.46 -4.13 -12.70
CA TYR A 78 7.16 -3.04 -13.36
C TYR A 78 8.37 -3.58 -14.15
N ASP A 79 8.55 -3.12 -15.39
CA ASP A 79 9.69 -3.47 -16.25
C ASP A 79 10.59 -2.23 -16.43
N GLU A 80 11.71 -2.21 -15.72
CA GLU A 80 12.65 -1.08 -15.76
C GLU A 80 13.30 -0.84 -17.13
N THR A 81 13.22 -1.81 -18.04
CA THR A 81 13.85 -1.74 -19.35
C THR A 81 12.94 -1.19 -20.44
N LYS A 82 11.66 -0.94 -20.11
CA LYS A 82 10.64 -0.53 -21.08
C LYS A 82 10.16 0.90 -20.84
N PRO A 83 9.78 1.62 -21.90
CA PRO A 83 9.19 2.94 -21.75
C PRO A 83 7.71 2.81 -21.35
N TYR A 84 7.24 3.71 -20.49
CA TYR A 84 5.84 3.82 -20.08
C TYR A 84 5.22 5.12 -20.63
N PRO A 85 3.91 5.16 -20.92
CA PRO A 85 3.22 6.37 -21.34
C PRO A 85 3.47 7.52 -20.36
N GLY A 86 4.08 8.60 -20.83
CA GLY A 86 4.40 9.74 -19.96
C GLY A 86 5.37 9.45 -18.81
N LYS A 87 6.01 8.27 -18.81
CA LYS A 87 6.74 7.64 -17.68
C LYS A 87 5.88 7.16 -16.51
N ALA A 88 4.55 7.29 -16.59
CA ALA A 88 3.64 6.90 -15.53
C ALA A 88 3.33 5.41 -15.60
N SER A 89 3.52 4.70 -14.50
CA SER A 89 3.05 3.32 -14.31
C SER A 89 1.75 3.25 -13.51
N VAL A 90 1.47 4.28 -12.70
CA VAL A 90 0.24 4.43 -11.91
C VAL A 90 -0.36 5.80 -12.20
N ILE A 91 -1.68 5.86 -12.38
CA ILE A 91 -2.44 7.10 -12.52
C ILE A 91 -3.59 7.09 -11.51
N PHE A 92 -3.81 8.24 -10.88
CA PHE A 92 -5.04 8.49 -10.13
C PHE A 92 -5.80 9.64 -10.78
N TRP A 93 -7.12 9.46 -10.91
CA TRP A 93 -8.03 10.50 -11.36
C TRP A 93 -9.11 10.73 -10.31
N THR A 94 -9.36 12.00 -9.98
CA THR A 94 -10.52 12.41 -9.19
C THR A 94 -11.41 13.26 -10.06
N ASN A 95 -12.73 13.13 -9.92
CA ASN A 95 -13.67 14.04 -10.56
C ASN A 95 -14.19 15.11 -9.57
N GLY A 96 -14.82 16.15 -10.11
CA GLY A 96 -15.36 17.25 -9.32
C GLY A 96 -15.20 18.59 -10.02
N SER A 97 -15.16 19.67 -9.24
CA SER A 97 -14.96 21.03 -9.76
C SER A 97 -13.65 21.13 -10.55
N GLN A 98 -13.67 21.85 -11.66
CA GLN A 98 -12.54 21.98 -12.57
C GLN A 98 -12.00 23.41 -12.58
N LEU A 99 -10.67 23.52 -12.56
CA LEU A 99 -9.99 24.73 -12.96
C LEU A 99 -9.87 24.73 -14.48
N ARG A 100 -10.48 25.71 -15.15
CA ARG A 100 -10.43 25.87 -16.61
C ARG A 100 -9.67 27.13 -16.97
N GLN A 101 -8.72 27.00 -17.88
CA GLN A 101 -8.08 28.12 -18.53
C GLN A 101 -8.79 28.40 -19.85
N HIS A 102 -9.15 29.66 -20.06
CA HIS A 102 -9.79 30.12 -21.29
C HIS A 102 -8.73 30.66 -22.26
N PRO A 103 -9.02 30.66 -23.58
CA PRO A 103 -8.08 31.18 -24.58
C PRO A 103 -7.70 32.65 -24.38
N ASP A 104 -8.51 33.43 -23.67
CA ASP A 104 -8.24 34.83 -23.32
C ASP A 104 -7.28 35.01 -22.13
N GLY A 105 -6.77 33.90 -21.58
CA GLY A 105 -5.84 33.90 -20.44
C GLY A 105 -6.54 33.98 -19.08
N THR A 106 -7.87 34.06 -19.02
CA THR A 106 -8.61 34.00 -17.76
C THR A 106 -8.74 32.55 -17.26
N ALA A 107 -8.90 32.40 -15.96
CA ALA A 107 -9.19 31.11 -15.34
C ALA A 107 -10.55 31.16 -14.63
N SER A 108 -11.33 30.09 -14.75
CA SER A 108 -12.58 29.91 -14.02
C SER A 108 -12.53 28.62 -13.22
N PHE A 109 -13.16 28.63 -12.06
CA PHE A 109 -13.37 27.45 -11.24
C PHE A 109 -14.87 27.14 -11.16
N GLY A 110 -15.28 25.94 -11.53
CA GLY A 110 -16.70 25.60 -11.54
C GLY A 110 -16.99 24.15 -11.87
N SER A 111 -18.27 23.82 -11.86
CA SER A 111 -18.74 22.49 -12.23
C SER A 111 -18.34 22.14 -13.67
N PRO A 112 -18.06 20.86 -13.96
CA PRO A 112 -17.92 20.38 -15.34
C PRO A 112 -19.17 20.72 -16.18
N ASP A 113 -19.03 20.81 -17.50
CA ASP A 113 -20.13 21.21 -18.42
C ASP A 113 -21.32 20.24 -18.38
N LYS A 114 -21.05 19.03 -17.89
CA LYS A 114 -22.02 18.06 -17.46
C LYS A 114 -21.65 17.65 -16.05
N GLU A 115 -22.57 17.80 -15.10
CA GLU A 115 -22.37 17.18 -13.79
C GLU A 115 -22.22 15.68 -13.99
N PRO A 116 -21.13 15.07 -13.49
CA PRO A 116 -20.98 13.64 -13.55
C PRO A 116 -22.11 13.00 -12.71
N PRO A 117 -22.68 11.87 -13.16
CA PRO A 117 -23.78 11.22 -12.46
C PRO A 117 -23.39 10.73 -11.04
N ALA A 118 -22.08 10.63 -10.77
CA ALA A 118 -21.52 10.31 -9.46
C ALA A 118 -20.16 10.99 -9.26
N LEU A 119 -19.82 11.27 -8.01
CA LEU A 119 -18.48 11.65 -7.57
C LEU A 119 -17.65 10.38 -7.31
N TYR A 120 -16.46 10.30 -7.90
CA TYR A 120 -15.63 9.09 -7.91
C TYR A 120 -14.13 9.40 -8.05
N MET A 121 -13.34 8.41 -7.69
CA MET A 121 -11.90 8.34 -7.93
C MET A 121 -11.57 7.08 -8.71
N GLU A 122 -10.69 7.19 -9.69
CA GLU A 122 -10.13 6.08 -10.46
C GLU A 122 -8.66 5.87 -10.04
N ALA A 123 -8.26 4.60 -10.03
CA ALA A 123 -6.89 4.17 -9.83
C ALA A 123 -6.55 3.25 -11.00
N GLU A 124 -5.52 3.61 -11.75
CA GLU A 124 -5.20 3.00 -13.03
C GLU A 124 -3.75 2.56 -13.10
N LEU A 125 -3.51 1.50 -13.86
CA LEU A 125 -2.18 1.01 -14.19
C LEU A 125 -1.92 1.16 -15.67
N ASN A 126 -0.73 1.67 -15.99
CA ASN A 126 -0.22 1.67 -17.35
C ASN A 126 0.71 0.47 -17.55
N SER A 127 0.45 -0.29 -18.61
CA SER A 127 1.44 -1.23 -19.12
C SER A 127 2.65 -0.47 -19.71
N PRO A 128 3.81 -1.12 -19.87
CA PRO A 128 4.84 -0.58 -20.75
C PRO A 128 4.29 -0.44 -22.18
N MET A 129 4.87 0.49 -22.94
CA MET A 129 4.54 0.64 -24.36
C MET A 129 5.16 -0.50 -25.16
N VAL A 130 4.32 -1.16 -25.96
CA VAL A 130 4.71 -2.31 -26.78
C VAL A 130 4.27 -2.05 -28.22
N ARG A 131 5.18 -2.30 -29.16
CA ARG A 131 4.86 -2.30 -30.59
C ARG A 131 4.40 -3.71 -30.97
N LEU A 132 3.29 -3.79 -31.69
CA LEU A 132 2.72 -5.04 -32.19
C LEU A 132 2.70 -5.01 -33.71
N ASP A 133 3.19 -6.09 -34.33
CA ASP A 133 2.99 -6.37 -35.75
C ASP A 133 1.64 -7.10 -35.98
N PRO A 134 1.14 -7.19 -37.23
CA PRO A 134 -0.12 -7.85 -37.51
C PRO A 134 -0.15 -9.30 -36.99
N GLY A 135 -1.10 -9.60 -36.10
CA GLY A 135 -1.29 -10.93 -35.51
C GLY A 135 -0.58 -11.14 -34.16
N GLU A 136 0.20 -10.17 -33.68
CA GLU A 136 0.81 -10.24 -32.35
C GLU A 136 -0.15 -9.78 -31.24
N SER A 137 0.09 -10.28 -30.02
CA SER A 137 -0.62 -9.89 -28.81
C SER A 137 0.36 -9.57 -27.68
N TYR A 138 -0.08 -8.73 -26.74
CA TYR A 138 0.64 -8.44 -25.52
C TYR A 138 -0.29 -8.61 -24.32
N HIS A 139 0.26 -9.14 -23.23
CA HIS A 139 -0.46 -9.37 -21.98
C HIS A 139 0.16 -8.50 -20.88
N PHE A 140 -0.69 -7.79 -20.16
CA PHE A 140 -0.31 -7.07 -18.97
C PHE A 140 -1.08 -7.68 -17.79
N ASP A 141 -0.40 -8.57 -17.08
CA ASP A 141 -1.00 -9.31 -15.98
C ASP A 141 -1.00 -8.46 -14.71
N THR A 142 -2.15 -8.40 -14.05
CA THR A 142 -2.32 -7.78 -12.74
C THR A 142 -3.01 -8.72 -11.77
N GLN A 143 -2.84 -8.45 -10.47
CA GLN A 143 -3.40 -9.26 -9.39
C GLN A 143 -4.17 -8.38 -8.43
N TRP A 144 -5.38 -8.81 -8.07
CA TRP A 144 -6.34 -8.02 -7.31
C TRP A 144 -6.57 -8.65 -5.95
N PHE A 145 -6.34 -7.88 -4.89
CA PHE A 145 -6.42 -8.36 -3.51
C PHE A 145 -7.39 -7.50 -2.69
N PRO A 146 -8.64 -7.95 -2.51
CA PRO A 146 -9.53 -7.32 -1.55
C PRO A 146 -9.02 -7.58 -0.13
N THR A 147 -8.98 -6.53 0.70
CA THR A 147 -8.51 -6.61 2.08
C THR A 147 -9.14 -5.53 2.95
N ARG A 148 -8.66 -5.37 4.19
CA ARG A 148 -9.02 -4.27 5.09
C ARG A 148 -7.88 -3.27 5.22
N ALA A 149 -8.19 -1.99 5.06
CA ALA A 149 -7.27 -0.90 5.35
C ALA A 149 -8.04 0.39 5.71
N ASP A 150 -7.32 1.44 6.10
CA ASP A 150 -7.87 2.77 6.31
C ASP A 150 -6.80 3.84 5.94
N LYS A 151 -7.04 5.10 6.31
CA LYS A 151 -6.16 6.23 6.02
C LYS A 151 -4.72 6.07 6.55
N ASP A 152 -4.52 5.20 7.54
CA ASP A 152 -3.23 4.94 8.19
C ASP A 152 -2.38 3.94 7.39
N PHE A 153 -2.79 3.58 6.16
CA PHE A 153 -2.02 2.77 5.21
C PHE A 153 -0.55 3.20 5.14
N GLN A 154 0.36 2.23 5.22
CA GLN A 154 1.82 2.44 5.21
C GLN A 154 2.51 1.73 4.05
N GLY A 155 1.95 0.63 3.53
CA GLY A 155 2.56 -0.11 2.44
C GLY A 155 1.92 -1.47 2.19
N VAL A 156 2.48 -2.17 1.19
CA VAL A 156 2.07 -3.50 0.73
C VAL A 156 3.24 -4.48 0.88
N THR A 157 2.95 -5.71 1.28
CA THR A 157 3.87 -6.85 1.19
C THR A 157 3.27 -7.94 0.30
N ASP A 158 3.96 -9.06 0.13
CA ASP A 158 3.40 -10.20 -0.61
C ASP A 158 2.18 -10.83 0.07
N ALA A 159 2.07 -10.67 1.40
CA ALA A 159 1.03 -11.29 2.21
C ALA A 159 -0.14 -10.36 2.56
N GLY A 160 0.01 -9.05 2.40
CA GLY A 160 -1.01 -8.10 2.84
C GLY A 160 -0.61 -6.63 2.79
N VAL A 161 -1.32 -5.83 3.59
CA VAL A 161 -1.11 -4.39 3.75
C VAL A 161 -0.71 -4.06 5.19
N ILE A 162 0.12 -3.05 5.35
CA ILE A 162 0.61 -2.56 6.64
C ILE A 162 -0.14 -1.27 6.96
N LEU A 163 -0.78 -1.21 8.15
CA LEU A 163 -1.31 0.04 8.72
C LEU A 163 -0.46 0.50 9.91
N GLN A 164 0.00 -0.45 10.72
CA GLN A 164 0.97 -0.20 11.78
C GLN A 164 2.08 -1.24 11.64
N PRO A 165 3.34 -0.83 11.45
CA PRO A 165 4.48 -1.73 11.37
C PRO A 165 4.55 -2.70 12.56
N LEU A 166 5.15 -3.87 12.33
CA LEU A 166 5.38 -4.85 13.37
C LEU A 166 6.39 -4.31 14.40
N HIS A 167 6.02 -4.35 15.67
CA HIS A 167 6.89 -4.11 16.80
C HIS A 167 6.99 -5.36 17.68
N ALA A 168 8.20 -5.64 18.16
CA ALA A 168 8.49 -6.81 18.99
C ALA A 168 9.28 -6.38 20.22
N VAL A 169 8.71 -6.61 21.40
CA VAL A 169 9.32 -6.24 22.67
C VAL A 169 9.45 -7.46 23.56
N GLN A 170 10.68 -7.81 23.91
CA GLN A 170 10.96 -8.85 24.91
C GLN A 170 10.67 -8.32 26.31
N ASP A 171 9.88 -9.08 27.06
CA ASP A 171 9.58 -8.80 28.45
C ASP A 171 10.73 -9.32 29.34
N ALA A 172 11.18 -8.49 30.28
CA ALA A 172 12.34 -8.78 31.12
C ALA A 172 12.01 -9.95 32.06
N GLY A 173 12.65 -11.10 31.85
CA GLY A 173 12.54 -12.27 32.73
C GLY A 173 11.38 -13.23 32.44
N ALA A 174 10.46 -12.92 31.54
CA ALA A 174 9.26 -13.74 31.30
C ALA A 174 9.41 -14.79 30.18
N GLY A 175 10.52 -14.80 29.43
CA GLY A 175 10.71 -15.73 28.30
C GLY A 175 9.66 -15.55 27.19
N LYS A 176 9.08 -14.35 27.08
CA LYS A 176 8.01 -13.99 26.13
C LYS A 176 8.38 -12.72 25.36
N ILE A 177 7.91 -12.65 24.12
CA ILE A 177 7.96 -11.44 23.29
C ILE A 177 6.53 -10.96 23.04
N ARG A 178 6.25 -9.69 23.32
CA ARG A 178 5.02 -9.01 22.95
C ARG A 178 5.12 -8.53 21.51
N LEU A 179 4.12 -8.87 20.71
CA LEU A 179 3.99 -8.51 19.30
C LEU A 179 2.84 -7.51 19.14
N VAL A 180 3.11 -6.39 18.48
CA VAL A 180 2.13 -5.35 18.19
C VAL A 180 2.22 -4.93 16.73
N GLY A 181 1.07 -4.69 16.09
CA GLY A 181 1.00 -4.17 14.72
C GLY A 181 -0.44 -4.19 14.20
N ALA A 182 -0.67 -3.65 13.02
CA ALA A 182 -1.99 -3.62 12.38
C ALA A 182 -1.87 -3.87 10.88
N PHE A 183 -2.64 -4.83 10.38
CA PHE A 183 -2.50 -5.35 9.02
C PHE A 183 -3.86 -5.68 8.40
N GLY A 184 -3.94 -5.56 7.07
CA GLY A 184 -4.88 -6.34 6.26
C GLY A 184 -4.13 -7.51 5.61
N VAL A 185 -4.80 -8.64 5.40
CA VAL A 185 -4.20 -9.81 4.76
C VAL A 185 -4.84 -10.10 3.41
N PHE A 186 -4.11 -10.72 2.49
CA PHE A 186 -4.61 -11.10 1.17
C PHE A 186 -5.19 -12.50 1.10
N PHE A 187 -4.80 -13.39 2.03
CA PHE A 187 -5.26 -14.78 2.07
C PHE A 187 -5.79 -15.14 3.45
N SER A 188 -6.78 -16.02 3.49
CA SER A 188 -7.21 -16.64 4.75
C SER A 188 -6.21 -17.70 5.17
N GLY A 189 -6.00 -17.85 6.47
CA GLY A 189 -5.04 -18.80 7.02
C GLY A 189 -4.63 -18.43 8.43
N LYS A 190 -3.34 -18.61 8.74
CA LYS A 190 -2.78 -18.33 10.05
C LYS A 190 -1.52 -17.49 9.96
N LEU A 191 -1.33 -16.65 10.97
CA LEU A 191 -0.04 -16.01 11.19
C LEU A 191 0.91 -16.93 11.95
N VAL A 192 2.14 -16.98 11.49
CA VAL A 192 3.23 -17.73 12.08
C VAL A 192 4.39 -16.77 12.32
N VAL A 193 4.86 -16.67 13.56
CA VAL A 193 6.10 -15.95 13.85
C VAL A 193 7.29 -16.88 13.63
N HIS A 194 8.30 -16.37 12.95
CA HIS A 194 9.60 -17.01 12.74
C HIS A 194 10.62 -16.31 13.63
N PHE A 195 11.33 -17.07 14.45
CA PHE A 195 12.33 -16.55 15.38
C PHE A 195 13.73 -16.72 14.82
N TYR A 196 14.54 -15.66 14.93
CA TYR A 196 15.94 -15.67 14.52
C TYR A 196 16.84 -15.20 15.66
N GLY A 197 17.96 -15.90 15.86
CA GLY A 197 19.01 -15.50 16.80
C GLY A 197 19.82 -14.30 16.29
N ALA A 198 20.77 -13.82 17.11
CA ALA A 198 21.60 -12.65 16.79
C ALA A 198 22.44 -12.78 15.50
N GLY A 199 22.76 -14.00 15.08
CA GLY A 199 23.46 -14.29 13.82
C GLY A 199 22.55 -14.63 12.64
N GLY A 200 21.24 -14.39 12.75
CA GLY A 200 20.26 -14.74 11.70
C GLY A 200 19.89 -16.22 11.64
N MET A 201 20.42 -17.07 12.53
CA MET A 201 20.06 -18.49 12.60
C MET A 201 18.59 -18.67 13.01
N ALA A 202 17.85 -19.48 12.25
CA ALA A 202 16.48 -19.85 12.58
C ALA A 202 16.44 -20.63 13.90
N MET A 203 15.57 -20.19 14.82
CA MET A 203 15.43 -20.79 16.16
C MET A 203 14.12 -21.57 16.31
N GLY A 204 13.15 -21.35 15.42
CA GLY A 204 11.85 -22.03 15.44
C GLY A 204 10.73 -21.13 14.94
N THR A 205 9.53 -21.67 14.94
CA THR A 205 8.31 -20.96 14.56
C THR A 205 7.20 -21.19 15.57
N GLN A 206 6.26 -20.25 15.66
CA GLN A 206 5.07 -20.40 16.50
C GLN A 206 3.83 -19.84 15.78
N PRO A 207 2.73 -20.62 15.65
CA PRO A 207 1.45 -20.09 15.21
C PRO A 207 0.89 -19.07 16.22
N ILE A 208 0.33 -17.97 15.71
CA ILE A 208 -0.15 -16.85 16.53
C ILE A 208 -1.66 -16.74 16.53
N THR A 209 -2.28 -16.57 15.36
CA THR A 209 -3.74 -16.39 15.22
C THR A 209 -4.20 -16.79 13.82
N GLN A 210 -5.49 -17.13 13.69
CA GLN A 210 -6.14 -17.23 12.38
C GLN A 210 -6.44 -15.82 11.85
N VAL A 211 -6.46 -15.68 10.53
CA VAL A 211 -6.73 -14.42 9.82
C VAL A 211 -7.58 -14.65 8.58
N ASP A 212 -8.30 -13.61 8.18
CA ASP A 212 -9.21 -13.61 7.03
C ASP A 212 -9.19 -12.22 6.40
N PRO A 213 -9.07 -12.08 5.06
CA PRO A 213 -9.02 -10.79 4.36
C PRO A 213 -10.22 -9.87 4.63
N ARG A 214 -11.35 -10.43 5.07
CA ARG A 214 -12.57 -9.68 5.42
C ARG A 214 -12.45 -8.94 6.75
N ASN A 215 -11.42 -9.22 7.55
CA ASN A 215 -11.23 -8.67 8.89
C ASN A 215 -9.90 -7.91 8.99
N LEU A 216 -9.94 -6.76 9.65
CA LEU A 216 -8.72 -6.04 9.98
C LEU A 216 -8.03 -6.76 11.13
N LEU A 217 -6.73 -7.02 10.99
CA LEU A 217 -5.94 -7.61 12.06
C LEU A 217 -5.34 -6.51 12.92
N LEU A 218 -5.76 -6.45 14.18
CA LEU A 218 -5.07 -5.72 15.24
C LEU A 218 -4.27 -6.74 16.06
N LEU A 219 -2.97 -6.78 15.84
CA LEU A 219 -2.08 -7.71 16.51
C LEU A 219 -1.69 -7.13 17.87
N GLN A 220 -2.10 -7.82 18.94
CA GLN A 220 -1.62 -7.57 20.29
C GLN A 220 -1.56 -8.90 21.04
N THR A 221 -0.39 -9.53 21.01
CA THR A 221 -0.24 -10.91 21.52
C THR A 221 1.15 -11.14 22.09
N THR A 222 1.35 -12.29 22.71
CA THR A 222 2.67 -12.73 23.21
C THR A 222 3.04 -14.08 22.61
N ALA A 223 4.31 -14.23 22.25
CA ALA A 223 4.87 -15.47 21.76
C ALA A 223 5.92 -15.99 22.76
N ALA A 224 5.94 -17.30 22.98
CA ALA A 224 6.93 -17.95 23.83
C ALA A 224 8.26 -18.01 23.08
N VAL A 225 9.34 -17.67 23.75
CA VAL A 225 10.65 -17.51 23.09
C VAL A 225 11.49 -18.76 23.31
N PRO A 226 12.07 -19.37 22.27
CA PRO A 226 12.92 -20.55 22.41
C PRO A 226 14.31 -20.25 22.99
N GLY A 227 14.64 -18.97 23.26
CA GLY A 227 15.95 -18.53 23.76
C GLY A 227 16.15 -17.02 23.59
N ARG A 228 17.40 -16.59 23.34
CA ARG A 228 17.70 -15.18 23.03
C ARG A 228 17.45 -14.90 21.55
N VAL A 229 16.30 -14.31 21.24
CA VAL A 229 15.91 -13.91 19.88
C VAL A 229 16.40 -12.50 19.59
N GLY A 230 17.00 -12.31 18.42
CA GLY A 230 17.46 -10.99 17.94
C GLY A 230 16.50 -10.35 16.92
N ARG A 231 15.80 -11.17 16.14
CA ARG A 231 14.86 -10.71 15.10
C ARG A 231 13.68 -11.67 15.00
N ILE A 232 12.53 -11.13 14.64
CA ILE A 232 11.36 -11.91 14.24
C ILE A 232 10.90 -11.55 12.83
N SER A 233 10.23 -12.49 12.19
CA SER A 233 9.45 -12.25 10.97
C SER A 233 8.05 -12.82 11.15
N LEU A 234 7.02 -12.05 10.82
CA LEU A 234 5.61 -12.48 10.93
C LEU A 234 5.08 -12.87 9.56
N HIS A 235 4.92 -14.16 9.34
CA HIS A 235 4.50 -14.73 8.05
C HIS A 235 3.01 -15.07 8.04
N LEU A 236 2.40 -15.01 6.86
CA LEU A 236 1.06 -15.52 6.59
C LEU A 236 1.17 -16.90 5.92
N VAL A 237 0.68 -17.94 6.58
CA VAL A 237 0.52 -19.27 5.97
C VAL A 237 -0.95 -19.47 5.63
N ASP A 238 -1.27 -19.65 4.36
CA ASP A 238 -2.64 -19.74 3.89
C ASP A 238 -3.34 -21.06 4.27
N SER A 239 -4.62 -21.18 3.92
CA SER A 239 -5.44 -22.37 4.17
C SER A 239 -4.94 -23.66 3.50
N HIS A 240 -4.06 -23.55 2.50
CA HIS A 240 -3.42 -24.68 1.83
C HIS A 240 -2.03 -25.01 2.43
N GLY A 241 -1.60 -24.27 3.45
CA GLY A 241 -0.29 -24.43 4.08
C GLY A 241 0.85 -23.75 3.33
N LEU A 242 0.56 -22.92 2.33
CA LEU A 242 1.58 -22.16 1.60
C LEU A 242 1.95 -20.90 2.38
N ASP A 243 3.24 -20.70 2.62
CA ASP A 243 3.77 -19.45 3.15
C ASP A 243 3.70 -18.36 2.06
N ARG A 244 2.89 -17.33 2.32
CA ARG A 244 2.64 -16.18 1.43
C ARG A 244 3.63 -15.04 1.68
N GLY A 245 4.58 -15.22 2.58
CA GLY A 245 5.60 -14.25 2.92
C GLY A 245 5.29 -13.45 4.18
N ALA A 246 6.19 -12.52 4.49
CA ALA A 246 6.14 -11.72 5.69
C ALA A 246 5.18 -10.51 5.56
N LEU A 247 4.41 -10.25 6.61
CA LEU A 247 3.73 -8.97 6.83
C LEU A 247 4.67 -7.93 7.44
N GLY A 248 5.72 -8.37 8.11
CA GLY A 248 6.75 -7.49 8.66
C GLY A 248 7.88 -8.28 9.32
N GLU A 249 9.07 -7.67 9.31
CA GLU A 249 10.26 -8.16 10.01
C GLU A 249 10.79 -7.06 10.92
N VAL A 250 11.18 -7.42 12.14
CA VAL A 250 11.67 -6.44 13.12
C VAL A 250 12.70 -7.04 14.06
N ALA A 251 13.67 -6.23 14.48
CA ALA A 251 14.55 -6.57 15.59
C ALA A 251 13.73 -6.63 16.90
N VAL A 252 14.14 -7.49 17.83
CA VAL A 252 13.48 -7.56 19.13
C VAL A 252 14.08 -6.52 20.06
N GLU A 253 13.25 -5.60 20.52
CA GLU A 253 13.61 -4.60 21.52
C GLU A 253 13.59 -5.25 22.91
N THR A 254 14.56 -4.92 23.76
CA THR A 254 14.51 -5.32 25.18
C THR A 254 13.84 -4.20 25.96
N SER A 255 12.79 -4.51 26.72
CA SER A 255 12.25 -3.53 27.68
C SER A 255 13.35 -3.20 28.68
N ALA A 256 13.89 -1.99 28.63
CA ALA A 256 14.75 -1.51 29.70
C ALA A 256 13.89 -1.47 30.97
N GLY A 257 14.15 -2.38 31.90
CA GLY A 257 13.55 -2.28 33.24
C GLY A 257 13.93 -0.91 33.79
N ILE A 258 12.93 -0.06 34.03
CA ILE A 258 13.13 1.08 34.92
C ILE A 258 13.47 0.44 36.28
N GLN A 259 14.75 0.48 36.66
CA GLN A 259 15.18 0.23 38.03
C GLN A 259 14.76 1.41 38.90
#